data_AF-A0A7S2JCF4-F1
#
_entry.id   AF-A0A7S2JCF4-F1
#
_cell.length_a   1.000
_cell.length_b   1.000
_cell.length_c   1.000
_cell.angle_alpha   90.00
_cell.angle_beta   90.00
_cell.angle_gamma   90.00
#
_symmetry.space_group_name_H-M   'P 1'
#
loop_
_entity.id
_entity.type
_entity.pdbx_description
1 polymer ?
#
loop_
_entity_poly.entity_id
_entity_poly.type
_entity_poly.pdbx_seq_one_letter_code
_entity_poly.pdbx_strand_id
1 'polypeptide(L)'
;LGIPALKMQDAANGFRQSSGVPAGTAVAWPSMLALAATWDAELVERVAAAIGREFRGKGANVLLGPSIQVHRTAWGGRNFEYLSGEDPFLGARLARAYVHGAQSQGVMCTAKHFAFNEQETNRNNYSVSVDARTARELYYPPFEAAIEAGVGAV
;
A
#
# COMPACT_ATOMS: atom_id res chain seq x y z
N LEU A 1 -14.66 29.07 0.00
CA LEU A 1 -13.99 28.42 -1.15
C LEU A 1 -14.71 27.17 -1.67
N GLY A 2 -15.61 26.52 -0.91
CA GLY A 2 -16.37 25.37 -1.41
C GLY A 2 -15.52 24.11 -1.67
N ILE A 3 -14.34 24.02 -1.06
CA ILE A 3 -13.44 22.88 -1.20
C ILE A 3 -13.94 21.75 -0.28
N PRO A 4 -14.32 20.58 -0.82
CA PRO A 4 -14.81 19.48 -0.01
C PRO A 4 -13.68 18.83 0.80
N ALA A 5 -14.04 18.22 1.93
CA ALA A 5 -13.09 17.48 2.76
C ALA A 5 -12.65 16.16 2.09
N LEU A 6 -11.37 15.82 2.25
CA LEU A 6 -10.86 14.50 1.96
C LEU A 6 -11.18 13.56 3.13
N LYS A 7 -11.61 12.34 2.81
CA LYS A 7 -11.93 11.28 3.75
C LYS A 7 -10.96 10.13 3.52
N MET A 8 -10.03 10.01 4.45
CA MET A 8 -8.97 9.01 4.44
C MET A 8 -9.39 7.80 5.26
N GLN A 9 -9.07 6.61 4.77
CA GLN A 9 -9.30 5.39 5.53
C GLN A 9 -8.20 4.35 5.28
N ASP A 10 -7.94 3.54 6.29
CA ASP A 10 -7.15 2.31 6.16
C ASP A 10 -7.97 1.19 5.49
N ALA A 11 -7.39 0.16 4.88
CA ALA A 11 -5.98 -0.18 4.70
C ALA A 11 -5.70 -0.74 3.28
N ALA A 12 -4.44 -1.07 3.00
CA ALA A 12 -4.01 -1.70 1.75
C ALA A 12 -4.74 -3.03 1.43
N ASN A 13 -5.22 -3.77 2.43
CA ASN A 13 -5.96 -5.02 2.26
C ASN A 13 -7.46 -4.90 2.55
N GLY A 14 -8.06 -3.71 2.35
CA GLY A 14 -9.51 -3.52 2.47
C GLY A 14 -9.93 -2.41 3.42
N PHE A 15 -11.20 -2.04 3.36
CA PHE A 15 -11.74 -0.94 4.16
C PHE A 15 -11.81 -1.32 5.64
N ARG A 16 -11.02 -0.64 6.48
CA ARG A 16 -11.11 -0.75 7.93
C ARG A 16 -12.25 0.13 8.44
N GLN A 17 -13.13 -0.40 9.27
CA GLN A 17 -14.14 0.43 9.94
C GLN A 17 -13.49 1.30 11.04
N SER A 18 -13.91 2.57 11.13
CA SER A 18 -13.56 3.43 12.26
C SER A 18 -14.46 3.13 13.44
N SER A 19 -13.88 3.06 14.64
CA SER A 19 -14.63 2.84 15.89
C SER A 19 -15.71 3.90 16.05
N GLY A 20 -16.97 3.48 16.20
CA GLY A 20 -18.10 4.37 16.38
C GLY A 20 -18.70 4.96 15.10
N VAL A 21 -18.19 4.61 13.91
CA VAL A 21 -18.76 5.02 12.63
C VAL A 21 -19.18 3.77 11.84
N PRO A 22 -20.47 3.38 11.88
CA PRO A 22 -20.95 2.23 11.11
C PRO A 22 -20.79 2.49 9.61
N ALA A 23 -19.88 1.76 8.96
CA ALA A 23 -19.66 1.81 7.51
C ALA A 23 -20.16 0.56 6.78
N GLY A 24 -21.07 -0.20 7.43
CA GLY A 24 -21.57 -1.49 6.95
C GLY A 24 -20.48 -2.57 6.83
N THR A 25 -20.84 -3.78 6.40
CA THR A 25 -19.91 -4.90 6.23
C THR A 25 -18.71 -4.52 5.38
N ALA A 26 -17.50 -4.89 5.81
CA ALA A 26 -16.27 -4.68 5.05
C ALA A 26 -15.70 -6.02 4.57
N VAL A 27 -15.08 -6.01 3.39
CA VAL A 27 -14.41 -7.21 2.86
C VAL A 27 -13.03 -7.33 3.47
N ALA A 28 -12.75 -8.46 4.11
CA ALA A 28 -11.40 -8.81 4.54
C ALA A 28 -10.66 -9.48 3.38
N TRP A 29 -9.79 -8.72 2.70
CA TRP A 29 -8.98 -9.26 1.61
C TRP A 29 -7.79 -10.06 2.15
N PRO A 30 -7.18 -10.95 1.34
CA PRO A 30 -5.93 -11.59 1.69
C PRO A 30 -4.86 -10.57 2.10
N SER A 31 -3.92 -11.00 2.92
CA SER A 31 -2.76 -10.17 3.26
C SER A 31 -2.01 -9.76 1.99
N MET A 32 -1.33 -8.61 2.00
CA MET A 32 -0.60 -8.15 0.83
C MET A 32 0.56 -9.10 0.47
N LEU A 33 1.14 -9.77 1.47
CA LEU A 33 2.11 -10.84 1.23
C LEU A 33 1.49 -12.05 0.49
N ALA A 34 0.25 -12.43 0.81
CA ALA A 34 -0.44 -13.49 0.08
C ALA A 34 -0.72 -13.08 -1.38
N LEU A 35 -1.08 -11.81 -1.62
CA LEU A 35 -1.20 -11.27 -2.97
C LEU A 35 0.16 -11.25 -3.70
N ALA A 36 1.23 -10.86 -3.02
CA ALA A 36 2.58 -10.87 -3.59
C ALA A 36 3.01 -12.28 -4.03
N ALA A 37 2.68 -13.29 -3.22
CA ALA A 37 2.97 -14.70 -3.51
C ALA A 37 2.24 -15.24 -4.76
N THR A 38 1.28 -14.50 -5.33
CA THR A 38 0.63 -14.89 -6.60
C THR A 38 1.48 -14.57 -7.84
N TRP A 39 2.41 -13.60 -7.74
CA TRP A 39 3.18 -13.08 -8.87
C TRP A 39 2.33 -12.54 -10.04
N ASP A 40 1.03 -12.33 -9.80
CA ASP A 40 0.04 -11.98 -10.80
C ASP A 40 -0.36 -10.51 -10.65
N ALA A 41 0.27 -9.66 -11.46
CA ALA A 41 -0.01 -8.22 -11.49
C ALA A 41 -1.45 -7.94 -11.94
N GLU A 42 -2.02 -8.72 -12.85
CA GLU A 42 -3.40 -8.51 -13.31
C GLU A 42 -4.40 -8.86 -12.20
N LEU A 43 -4.13 -9.92 -11.43
CA LEU A 43 -4.92 -10.25 -10.24
C LEU A 43 -4.83 -9.14 -9.18
N VAL A 44 -3.63 -8.62 -8.91
CA VAL A 44 -3.44 -7.51 -7.97
C VAL A 44 -4.21 -6.28 -8.42
N GLU A 45 -4.18 -5.94 -9.72
CA GLU A 45 -4.95 -4.82 -10.28
C GLU A 45 -6.47 -5.02 -10.09
N ARG A 46 -6.99 -6.22 -10.38
CA ARG A 46 -8.42 -6.54 -10.16
C ARG A 46 -8.83 -6.47 -8.70
N VAL A 47 -7.98 -6.96 -7.79
CA VAL A 47 -8.21 -6.89 -6.34
C VAL A 47 -8.18 -5.44 -5.88
N ALA A 48 -7.18 -4.66 -6.29
CA ALA A 48 -7.07 -3.24 -5.94
C ALA A 48 -8.26 -2.42 -6.48
N ALA A 49 -8.76 -2.73 -7.69
CA ALA A 49 -9.99 -2.14 -8.20
C ALA A 49 -11.21 -2.50 -7.34
N ALA A 50 -11.30 -3.73 -6.83
CA ALA A 50 -12.38 -4.10 -5.92
C ALA A 50 -12.29 -3.35 -4.57
N ILE A 51 -11.08 -3.19 -4.02
CA ILE A 51 -10.83 -2.38 -2.83
C ILE A 51 -11.20 -0.92 -3.09
N GLY A 52 -10.75 -0.32 -4.20
CA GLY A 52 -11.07 1.06 -4.57
C GLY A 52 -12.58 1.30 -4.71
N ARG A 53 -13.33 0.35 -5.27
CA ARG A 53 -14.80 0.39 -5.31
C ARG A 53 -15.42 0.43 -3.92
N GLU A 54 -14.92 -0.39 -3.00
CA GLU A 54 -15.40 -0.42 -1.61
C GLU A 54 -15.17 0.93 -0.92
N PHE A 55 -13.98 1.51 -1.06
CA PHE A 55 -13.64 2.81 -0.50
C PHE A 55 -14.56 3.91 -1.02
N ARG A 56 -14.71 4.00 -2.34
CA ARG A 56 -15.60 4.98 -2.98
C ARG A 56 -17.04 4.78 -2.53
N GLY A 57 -17.53 3.54 -2.53
CA GLY A 57 -18.90 3.20 -2.12
C GLY A 57 -19.20 3.58 -0.67
N LYS A 58 -18.17 3.59 0.19
CA LYS A 58 -18.26 4.01 1.59
C LYS A 58 -17.92 5.49 1.84
N GLY A 59 -17.69 6.24 0.76
CA GLY A 59 -17.43 7.67 0.82
C GLY A 59 -16.01 8.06 1.25
N ALA A 60 -15.06 7.12 1.29
CA ALA A 60 -13.65 7.43 1.41
C ALA A 60 -13.07 7.71 0.01
N ASN A 61 -12.34 8.81 -0.11
CA ASN A 61 -11.70 9.23 -1.36
C ASN A 61 -10.16 9.14 -1.30
N VAL A 62 -9.60 8.78 -0.14
CA VAL A 62 -8.18 8.47 0.04
C VAL A 62 -8.04 7.11 0.71
N LEU A 63 -7.32 6.22 0.04
CA LEU A 63 -6.95 4.90 0.50
C LEU A 63 -5.52 4.97 1.07
N LEU A 64 -5.35 4.64 2.34
CA LEU A 64 -4.04 4.58 3.00
C LEU A 64 -3.33 3.28 2.62
N GLY A 65 -2.83 3.22 1.38
CA GLY A 65 -2.15 2.07 0.78
C GLY A 65 -1.87 2.29 -0.72
N PRO A 66 -1.09 1.41 -1.34
CA PRO A 66 -0.56 0.15 -0.79
C PRO A 66 0.61 0.36 0.17
N SER A 67 0.85 -0.60 1.07
CA SER A 67 2.13 -0.67 1.79
C SER A 67 3.13 -1.49 0.96
N ILE A 68 4.32 -0.95 0.69
CA ILE A 68 5.24 -1.47 -0.35
C ILE A 68 6.70 -1.58 0.11
N GLN A 69 6.93 -1.69 1.42
CA GLN A 69 8.25 -2.02 1.95
C GLN A 69 8.77 -3.37 1.46
N VAL A 70 10.09 -3.47 1.30
CA VAL A 70 10.78 -4.73 1.04
C VAL A 70 11.05 -5.47 2.36
N HIS A 71 10.82 -6.78 2.38
CA HIS A 71 11.03 -7.64 3.53
C HIS A 71 12.52 -7.85 3.78
N ARG A 72 13.15 -6.97 4.54
CA ARG A 72 14.57 -7.11 4.93
C ARG A 72 14.83 -8.34 5.80
N THR A 73 13.86 -8.71 6.63
CA THR A 73 13.97 -9.83 7.58
C THR A 73 12.61 -10.49 7.77
N ALA A 74 12.60 -11.80 7.99
CA ALA A 74 11.37 -12.56 8.28
C ALA A 74 10.66 -12.11 9.56
N TRP A 75 11.38 -11.44 10.48
CA TRP A 75 10.85 -10.99 11.78
C TRP A 75 10.12 -9.63 11.74
N GLY A 76 9.97 -9.04 10.55
CA GLY A 76 9.26 -7.77 10.39
C GLY A 76 7.79 -7.91 10.79
N GLY A 77 7.38 -7.23 11.87
CA GLY A 77 6.02 -7.32 12.42
C GLY A 77 4.90 -6.88 11.47
N ARG A 78 5.24 -6.20 10.38
CA ARG A 78 4.32 -5.74 9.33
C ARG A 78 4.56 -6.36 7.96
N ASN A 79 5.41 -7.38 7.84
CA ASN A 79 5.65 -8.07 6.56
C ASN A 79 4.34 -8.57 5.92
N PHE A 80 3.34 -8.95 6.71
CA PHE A 80 2.06 -9.42 6.16
C PHE A 80 1.32 -8.32 5.36
N GLU A 81 1.53 -7.04 5.64
CA GLU A 81 0.85 -5.94 4.95
C GLU A 81 1.64 -5.36 3.78
N TYR A 82 2.88 -5.80 3.53
CA TYR A 82 3.70 -5.27 2.44
C TYR A 82 3.54 -6.09 1.16
N LEU A 83 3.29 -5.41 0.04
CA LEU A 83 3.03 -6.04 -1.27
C LEU A 83 4.31 -6.43 -2.03
N SER A 84 5.48 -6.07 -1.50
CA SER A 84 6.75 -6.25 -2.23
C SER A 84 7.40 -7.61 -2.02
N GLY A 85 7.02 -8.34 -0.96
CA GLY A 85 7.85 -9.47 -0.51
C GLY A 85 9.28 -8.99 -0.21
N GLU A 86 10.28 -9.82 -0.47
CA GLU A 86 11.71 -9.45 -0.33
C GLU A 86 12.34 -8.90 -1.61
N ASP A 87 11.62 -8.92 -2.74
CA ASP A 87 12.17 -8.61 -4.06
C ASP A 87 11.70 -7.23 -4.57
N PRO A 88 12.61 -6.28 -4.84
CA PRO A 88 12.25 -4.94 -5.30
C PRO A 88 11.59 -4.95 -6.68
N PHE A 89 11.92 -5.92 -7.54
CA PHE A 89 11.34 -6.03 -8.87
C PHE A 89 9.87 -6.48 -8.82
N LEU A 90 9.56 -7.49 -8.01
CA LEU A 90 8.21 -7.93 -7.71
C LEU A 90 7.41 -6.77 -7.09
N GLY A 91 7.98 -6.10 -6.08
CA GLY A 91 7.36 -4.93 -5.45
C GLY A 91 7.03 -3.82 -6.43
N ALA A 92 7.95 -3.47 -7.33
CA ALA A 92 7.71 -2.48 -8.38
C ALA A 92 6.55 -2.87 -9.32
N ARG A 93 6.53 -4.12 -9.80
CA ARG A 93 5.46 -4.62 -10.67
C ARG A 93 4.10 -4.59 -10.00
N LEU A 94 4.02 -5.05 -8.75
CA LEU A 94 2.75 -5.15 -8.04
C LEU A 94 2.27 -3.81 -7.49
N ALA A 95 3.18 -2.91 -7.10
CA ALA A 95 2.84 -1.54 -6.69
C ALA A 95 2.16 -0.77 -7.83
N ARG A 96 2.71 -0.83 -9.05
CA ARG A 96 2.10 -0.22 -10.25
C ARG A 96 0.69 -0.76 -10.48
N ALA A 97 0.53 -2.09 -10.47
CA ALA A 97 -0.76 -2.75 -10.66
C ALA A 97 -1.79 -2.34 -9.60
N TYR A 98 -1.38 -2.29 -8.33
CA TYR A 98 -2.27 -1.88 -7.25
C TYR A 98 -2.72 -0.43 -7.40
N VAL A 99 -1.79 0.49 -7.68
CA VAL A 99 -2.10 1.92 -7.86
C VAL A 99 -3.06 2.12 -9.03
N HIS A 100 -2.80 1.52 -10.19
CA HIS A 100 -3.71 1.59 -11.34
C HIS A 100 -5.10 1.05 -11.00
N GLY A 101 -5.15 -0.15 -10.42
CA GLY A 101 -6.41 -0.82 -10.08
C GLY A 101 -7.27 0.00 -9.13
N ALA A 102 -6.71 0.43 -8.00
CA ALA A 102 -7.45 1.22 -7.02
C ALA A 102 -7.84 2.60 -7.56
N GLN A 103 -6.91 3.34 -8.19
CA GLN A 103 -7.19 4.69 -8.67
C GLN A 103 -8.12 4.71 -9.89
N SER A 104 -8.25 3.62 -10.66
CA SER A 104 -9.25 3.49 -11.73
C SER A 104 -10.70 3.65 -11.22
N GLN A 105 -10.92 3.49 -9.91
CA GLN A 105 -12.23 3.68 -9.27
C GLN A 105 -12.45 5.11 -8.76
N GLY A 106 -11.50 6.02 -8.98
CA GLY A 106 -11.57 7.42 -8.55
C GLY A 106 -11.38 7.62 -7.05
N VAL A 107 -10.52 6.81 -6.43
CA VAL A 107 -9.96 7.04 -5.08
C VAL A 107 -8.47 7.33 -5.22
N MET A 108 -7.88 8.10 -4.31
CA MET A 108 -6.44 8.36 -4.28
C MET A 108 -5.72 7.30 -3.47
N CYS A 109 -4.69 6.68 -4.04
CA CYS A 109 -3.78 5.82 -3.28
C CYS A 109 -2.76 6.66 -2.50
N THR A 110 -2.27 6.08 -1.39
CA THR A 110 -1.19 6.63 -0.56
C THR A 110 -0.13 5.55 -0.38
N ALA A 111 0.94 5.59 -1.19
CA ALA A 111 2.00 4.59 -1.12
C ALA A 111 2.79 4.76 0.18
N LYS A 112 2.70 3.79 1.09
CA LYS A 112 3.31 3.89 2.42
C LYS A 112 4.33 2.78 2.64
N HIS A 113 5.31 2.96 3.50
CA HIS A 113 5.68 4.09 4.35
C HIS A 113 7.05 4.54 3.88
N PHE A 114 7.10 5.67 3.18
CA PHE A 114 8.35 6.17 2.63
C PHE A 114 9.20 6.82 3.74
N ALA A 115 10.38 6.33 4.07
CA ALA A 115 11.03 5.08 3.63
C ALA A 115 11.69 4.36 4.80
N PHE A 116 12.24 3.18 4.55
CA PHE A 116 13.04 2.39 5.51
C PHE A 116 12.26 1.99 6.77
N ASN A 117 11.07 1.41 6.59
CA ASN A 117 10.16 0.98 7.66
C ASN A 117 9.97 -0.53 7.73
N GLU A 118 11.07 -1.27 7.78
CA GLU A 118 11.09 -2.75 7.76
C GLU A 118 11.16 -3.39 9.15
N GLN A 119 11.11 -2.61 10.23
CA GLN A 119 11.09 -3.11 11.60
C GLN A 119 10.11 -2.34 12.49
N GLU A 120 9.39 -3.06 13.35
CA GLU A 120 8.43 -2.44 14.27
C GLU A 120 9.05 -2.04 15.60
N THR A 121 10.11 -2.75 16.01
CA THR A 121 10.83 -2.46 17.25
C THR A 121 11.41 -1.06 17.19
N ASN A 122 10.96 -0.21 18.12
CA ASN A 122 11.36 1.19 18.23
C ASN A 122 11.11 2.03 16.96
N ARG A 123 10.06 1.72 16.17
CA ARG A 123 9.81 2.35 14.85
C ARG A 123 9.69 3.87 14.83
N ASN A 124 9.37 4.49 15.96
CA ASN A 124 9.28 5.93 16.07
C ASN A 124 10.62 6.61 16.43
N ASN A 125 11.66 5.85 16.80
CA ASN A 125 12.92 6.43 17.27
C ASN A 125 14.19 5.72 16.74
N TYR A 126 14.09 4.69 15.90
CA TYR A 126 15.30 4.11 15.30
C TYR A 126 15.84 5.01 14.18
N SER A 127 17.11 4.80 13.84
CA SER A 127 17.72 5.30 12.61
C SER A 127 18.14 4.12 11.74
N VAL A 128 18.05 4.27 10.41
CA VAL A 128 18.52 3.29 9.45
C VAL A 128 19.76 3.85 8.78
N SER A 129 20.89 3.16 8.96
CA SER A 129 22.09 3.39 8.18
C SER A 129 22.04 2.51 6.93
N VAL A 130 21.98 3.14 5.76
CA VAL A 130 21.88 2.47 4.46
C VAL A 130 22.72 3.24 3.46
N ASP A 131 23.51 2.53 2.65
CA ASP A 131 24.30 3.15 1.59
C ASP A 131 23.40 3.51 0.39
N ALA A 132 23.89 4.41 -0.46
CA ALA A 132 23.11 4.92 -1.59
C ALA A 132 22.74 3.84 -2.62
N ARG A 133 23.55 2.79 -2.76
CA ARG A 133 23.27 1.70 -3.70
C ARG A 133 22.14 0.85 -3.16
N THR A 134 22.23 0.40 -1.91
CA THR A 134 21.16 -0.37 -1.27
C THR A 134 19.84 0.40 -1.23
N ALA A 135 19.87 1.71 -0.93
CA ALA A 135 18.68 2.55 -0.97
C ALA A 135 18.00 2.53 -2.35
N ARG A 136 18.78 2.76 -3.42
CA ARG A 136 18.28 2.86 -4.80
C ARG A 136 17.91 1.53 -5.44
N GLU A 137 18.62 0.46 -5.11
CA GLU A 137 18.41 -0.86 -5.74
C GLU A 137 17.41 -1.72 -4.97
N LEU A 138 17.22 -1.50 -3.65
CA LEU A 138 16.35 -2.34 -2.83
C LEU A 138 15.09 -1.61 -2.34
N TYR A 139 15.22 -0.43 -1.75
CA TYR A 139 14.11 0.18 -1.01
C TYR A 139 13.25 1.12 -1.85
N TYR A 140 13.86 1.86 -2.77
CA TYR A 140 13.16 2.83 -3.61
C TYR A 140 12.38 2.25 -4.81
N PRO A 141 12.77 1.13 -5.45
CA PRO A 141 12.10 0.70 -6.68
C PRO A 141 10.58 0.50 -6.58
N PRO A 142 10.02 -0.06 -5.48
CA PRO A 142 8.57 -0.13 -5.33
C PRO A 142 7.89 1.25 -5.29
N PHE A 143 8.50 2.23 -4.63
CA PHE A 143 7.97 3.59 -4.52
C PHE A 143 8.13 4.36 -5.83
N GLU A 144 9.27 4.21 -6.51
CA GLU A 144 9.51 4.76 -7.84
C GLU A 144 8.43 4.29 -8.82
N ALA A 145 8.15 2.97 -8.84
CA ALA A 145 7.09 2.42 -9.68
C ALA A 145 5.68 2.93 -9.31
N ALA A 146 5.39 3.15 -8.02
CA ALA A 146 4.13 3.74 -7.59
C ALA A 146 4.00 5.21 -8.03
N ILE A 147 5.08 5.98 -7.97
CA ILE A 147 5.14 7.38 -8.43
C ILE A 147 4.96 7.44 -9.95
N GLU A 148 5.66 6.59 -10.71
CA GLU A 148 5.49 6.50 -12.17
C GLU A 148 4.08 6.06 -12.58
N ALA A 149 3.39 5.27 -11.72
CA ALA A 149 1.99 4.90 -11.89
C ALA A 149 1.00 6.02 -11.55
N GLY A 150 1.49 7.17 -11.08
CA GLY A 150 0.68 8.33 -10.72
C GLY A 150 -0.02 8.20 -9.38
N VAL A 151 0.61 7.59 -8.37
CA VAL A 151 0.06 7.52 -7.01
C VAL A 151 -0.29 8.93 -6.49
N GLY A 152 -1.48 9.09 -5.90
CA GLY A 152 -1.98 10.38 -5.45
C GLY A 152 -1.25 10.97 -4.24
N ALA A 153 -0.67 10.13 -3.39
CA ALA A 153 0.09 10.51 -2.21
C ALA A 153 1.14 9.45 -1.83
N VAL A 154 2.10 9.86 -0.99
CA VAL A 154 3.10 9.01 -0.35
C VAL A 154 3.08 9.31 1.16
#